data_AF-A0A934DJK4-F1
#
_entry.id   AF-A0A934DJK4-F1
#
_cell.length_a   1.000
_cell.length_b   1.000
_cell.length_c   1.000
_cell.angle_alpha   90.00
_cell.angle_beta   90.00
_cell.angle_gamma   90.00
#
_symmetry.space_group_name_H-M   'P 1'
#
loop_
_entity.id
_entity.type
_entity.pdbx_description
1 polymer ?
#
loop_
_entity_poly.entity_id
_entity_poly.type
_entity_poly.pdbx_seq_one_letter_code
_entity_poly.pdbx_strand_id
1 'polypeptide(L)'
;MNGTALENAVVRLLRERPFYGHFILNLRREQRSLDGKGAGVTMRDGIPFLAVDPDRFGQLSSPQQRALLEHLVKHLLHLHPLRRKGRNQHDWDVVCDLAINPGIADLPDDALLPSQYDAPEGLAAEEYYDRLVPPFDSGNLDGSGYG
;
A
#
# COMPACT_ATOMS: atom_id res chain seq x y z
N MET A 1 14.82 13.98 20.30
CA MET A 1 15.32 12.67 19.86
C MET A 1 14.21 11.92 19.11
N ASN A 2 13.78 12.39 17.93
CA ASN A 2 12.65 11.81 17.16
C ASN A 2 13.11 11.06 15.90
N GLY A 3 14.07 10.14 16.05
CA GLY A 3 14.40 9.11 15.04
C GLY A 3 13.63 7.80 15.28
N THR A 4 12.34 7.86 15.64
CA THR A 4 11.84 6.93 16.69
C THR A 4 11.15 5.65 16.23
N ALA A 5 10.34 5.63 15.18
CA ALA A 5 9.61 4.40 14.77
C ALA A 5 10.06 3.86 13.41
N LEU A 6 10.06 4.73 12.39
CA LEU A 6 10.44 4.35 11.02
C LEU A 6 11.88 3.87 10.94
N GLU A 7 12.84 4.58 11.52
CA GLU A 7 14.26 4.20 11.48
C GLU A 7 14.49 2.82 12.12
N ASN A 8 13.88 2.58 13.28
CA ASN A 8 13.90 1.28 13.93
C ASN A 8 13.27 0.18 13.05
N ALA A 9 12.18 0.47 12.35
CA ALA A 9 11.56 -0.46 11.41
C ALA A 9 12.47 -0.75 10.21
N VAL A 10 13.14 0.27 9.65
CA VAL A 10 14.12 0.10 8.56
C VAL A 10 15.33 -0.73 9.02
N VAL A 11 15.87 -0.48 10.21
CA VAL A 11 16.97 -1.28 10.76
C VAL A 11 16.56 -2.75 10.95
N ARG A 12 15.36 -3.01 11.46
CA ARG A 12 14.82 -4.38 11.55
C ARG A 12 14.68 -5.02 10.16
N LEU A 13 14.13 -4.31 9.18
CA LEU A 13 14.03 -4.79 7.80
C LEU A 13 15.41 -5.10 7.20
N LEU A 14 16.41 -4.24 7.38
CA LEU A 14 17.76 -4.49 6.87
C LEU A 14 18.36 -5.79 7.44
N ARG A 15 18.03 -6.15 8.68
CA ARG A 15 18.50 -7.38 9.33
C ARG A 15 17.70 -8.62 8.94
N GLU A 16 16.37 -8.52 8.89
CA GLU A 16 15.46 -9.66 8.74
C GLU A 16 15.06 -9.91 7.28
N ARG A 17 15.00 -8.85 6.49
CA ARG A 17 14.47 -8.82 5.11
C ARG A 17 15.29 -7.84 4.24
N PRO A 18 16.60 -8.08 4.03
CA PRO A 18 17.53 -7.07 3.49
C PRO A 18 17.09 -6.43 2.17
N PHE A 19 16.48 -7.19 1.27
CA PHE A 19 15.93 -6.70 0.01
C PHE A 19 14.96 -5.52 0.21
N TYR A 20 13.98 -5.68 1.10
CA TYR A 20 12.99 -4.66 1.42
C TYR A 20 13.62 -3.48 2.17
N GLY A 21 14.53 -3.76 3.11
CA GLY A 21 15.26 -2.72 3.84
C GLY A 21 16.09 -1.83 2.92
N HIS A 22 16.82 -2.42 1.97
CA HIS A 22 17.59 -1.67 0.97
C HIS A 22 16.68 -0.84 0.06
N PHE A 23 15.52 -1.35 -0.34
CA PHE A 23 14.58 -0.60 -1.16
C PHE A 23 14.09 0.67 -0.42
N ILE A 24 13.60 0.51 0.81
CA ILE A 24 13.11 1.60 1.65
C ILE A 24 14.22 2.62 1.97
N LEU A 25 15.46 2.17 2.17
CA LEU A 25 16.61 3.04 2.44
C LEU A 25 16.87 4.04 1.31
N ASN A 26 16.61 3.65 0.06
CA ASN A 26 16.90 4.44 -1.13
C ASN A 26 15.70 5.29 -1.61
N LEU A 27 14.55 5.22 -0.95
CA LEU A 27 13.40 6.05 -1.31
C LEU A 27 13.59 7.49 -0.83
N ARG A 28 13.12 8.46 -1.63
CA ARG A 28 12.91 9.82 -1.11
C ARG A 28 11.79 9.77 -0.09
N ARG A 29 11.93 10.54 1.00
CA ARG A 29 11.00 10.48 2.13
C ARG A 29 10.41 11.85 2.43
N GLU A 30 9.15 11.85 2.81
CA GLU A 30 8.48 13.01 3.36
C GLU A 30 7.63 12.60 4.57
N GLN A 31 7.48 13.52 5.51
CA GLN A 31 6.56 13.36 6.64
C GLN A 31 5.36 14.27 6.43
N ARG A 32 4.16 13.71 6.49
CA ARG A 32 2.89 14.44 6.41
C ARG A 32 1.75 13.58 6.94
N SER A 33 0.63 14.19 7.30
CA SER A 33 -0.58 13.42 7.60
C SER A 33 -1.14 12.76 6.35
N LEU A 34 -1.68 11.55 6.51
CA LEU A 34 -2.14 10.69 5.40
C LEU A 34 -3.57 10.19 5.61
N ASP A 35 -4.46 11.04 6.12
CA ASP A 35 -5.91 10.76 6.25
C ASP A 35 -6.20 9.39 6.90
N GLY A 36 -5.50 9.12 8.01
CA GLY A 36 -5.63 7.88 8.78
C GLY A 36 -4.64 6.77 8.43
N LYS A 37 -3.92 6.85 7.30
CA LYS A 37 -2.89 5.87 6.93
C LYS A 37 -1.56 6.14 7.65
N GLY A 38 -0.80 5.08 7.95
CA GLY A 38 0.52 5.20 8.56
C GLY A 38 1.62 5.59 7.57
N ALA A 39 1.56 5.08 6.34
CA ALA A 39 2.51 5.38 5.29
C ALA A 39 1.91 5.07 3.91
N GLY A 40 2.51 5.64 2.86
CA GLY A 40 2.10 5.42 1.48
C GLY A 40 3.27 5.63 0.52
N VAL A 41 3.21 5.03 -0.66
CA VAL A 41 4.22 5.23 -1.72
C VAL A 41 3.59 5.75 -2.99
N THR A 42 4.37 6.52 -3.73
CA THR A 42 3.98 7.02 -5.06
C THR A 42 5.21 7.26 -5.92
N MET A 43 5.00 7.58 -7.20
CA MET A 43 6.04 7.99 -8.14
C MET A 43 5.82 9.46 -8.50
N ARG A 44 6.87 10.29 -8.38
CA ARG A 44 6.87 11.70 -8.84
C ARG A 44 8.04 11.91 -9.77
N ASP A 45 7.77 12.31 -11.01
CA ASP A 45 8.79 12.52 -12.05
C ASP A 45 9.76 11.34 -12.20
N GLY A 46 9.22 10.11 -12.14
CA GLY A 46 10.01 8.87 -12.25
C GLY A 46 10.78 8.48 -10.98
N ILE A 47 10.61 9.21 -9.87
CA ILE A 47 11.30 8.97 -8.60
C ILE A 47 10.31 8.41 -7.58
N PRO A 48 10.63 7.31 -6.88
CA PRO A 48 9.77 6.77 -5.85
C PRO A 48 9.86 7.58 -4.55
N PHE A 49 8.70 7.91 -3.98
CA PHE A 49 8.54 8.63 -2.72
C PHE A 49 7.79 7.79 -1.71
N LEU A 50 8.29 7.79 -0.47
CA LEU A 50 7.65 7.26 0.72
C LEU A 50 7.14 8.43 1.56
N ALA A 51 5.82 8.55 1.70
CA ALA A 51 5.20 9.45 2.65
C ALA A 51 4.89 8.69 3.94
N VAL A 52 5.15 9.31 5.09
CA VAL A 52 4.91 8.70 6.41
C VAL A 52 4.17 9.69 7.30
N ASP A 53 3.12 9.21 7.96
CA ASP A 53 2.51 9.88 9.12
C ASP A 53 3.17 9.28 10.38
N PRO A 54 4.06 10.01 11.07
CA PRO A 54 4.84 9.45 12.17
C PRO A 54 3.98 8.98 13.34
N ASP A 55 2.86 9.65 13.60
CA ASP A 55 1.97 9.33 14.72
C ASP A 55 1.20 8.05 14.43
N ARG A 56 0.64 7.92 13.22
CA ARG A 56 -0.08 6.72 12.79
C ARG A 56 0.86 5.53 12.62
N PHE A 57 2.02 5.72 12.00
CA PHE A 57 3.01 4.65 11.85
C PHE A 57 3.55 4.16 13.20
N GLY A 58 3.74 5.08 14.15
CA GLY A 58 4.20 4.77 15.51
C GLY A 58 3.22 3.93 16.34
N GLN A 59 1.92 3.96 16.01
CA GLN A 59 0.88 3.15 16.66
C GLN A 59 0.88 1.68 16.23
N LEU A 60 1.47 1.37 15.07
CA LEU A 60 1.57 0.01 14.58
C LEU A 60 2.55 -0.82 15.41
N SER A 61 2.23 -2.09 15.65
CA SER A 61 3.17 -3.04 16.24
C SER A 61 4.40 -3.24 15.34
N SER A 62 5.52 -3.72 15.90
CA SER A 62 6.72 -3.97 15.10
C SER A 62 6.50 -4.93 13.90
N PRO A 63 5.74 -6.04 14.04
CA PRO A 63 5.34 -6.87 12.90
C PRO A 63 4.53 -6.11 11.84
N GLN A 64 3.54 -5.30 12.26
CA GLN A 64 2.71 -4.51 11.33
C GLN A 64 3.51 -3.42 10.61
N GLN A 65 4.46 -2.77 11.29
CA GLN A 65 5.37 -1.81 10.65
C GLN A 65 6.20 -2.48 9.55
N ARG A 66 6.72 -3.69 9.81
CA ARG A 66 7.43 -4.48 8.80
C ARG A 66 6.50 -4.82 7.63
N ALA A 67 5.31 -5.37 7.92
CA ALA A 67 4.33 -5.77 6.91
C ALA A 67 3.91 -4.60 6.02
N LEU A 68 3.63 -3.43 6.61
CA LEU A 68 3.29 -2.22 5.88
C LEU A 68 4.43 -1.78 4.95
N LEU A 69 5.67 -1.78 5.44
CA LEU A 69 6.82 -1.41 4.60
C LEU A 69 7.07 -2.42 3.47
N GLU A 70 6.88 -3.72 3.71
CA GLU A 70 6.92 -4.76 2.66
C GLU A 70 5.82 -4.53 1.61
N HIS A 71 4.60 -4.24 2.05
CA HIS A 71 3.45 -3.88 1.20
C HIS A 71 3.77 -2.69 0.30
N LEU A 72 4.32 -1.61 0.87
CA LEU A 72 4.69 -0.42 0.11
C LEU A 72 5.78 -0.69 -0.93
N VAL A 73 6.78 -1.52 -0.62
CA VAL A 73 7.77 -1.94 -1.62
C VAL A 73 7.10 -2.75 -2.74
N LYS A 74 6.16 -3.66 -2.42
CA LYS A 74 5.45 -4.44 -3.44
C LYS A 74 4.62 -3.56 -4.39
N HIS A 75 3.98 -2.48 -3.93
CA HIS A 75 3.34 -1.50 -4.84
C HIS A 75 4.32 -0.93 -5.87
N LEU A 76 5.56 -0.65 -5.47
CA LEU A 76 6.59 -0.14 -6.36
C LEU A 76 7.09 -1.22 -7.32
N LEU A 77 7.33 -2.45 -6.83
CA LEU A 77 7.77 -3.58 -7.67
C LEU A 77 6.73 -3.96 -8.73
N HIS A 78 5.45 -3.90 -8.38
CA HIS A 78 4.35 -4.14 -9.30
C HIS A 78 3.99 -2.91 -10.14
N LEU A 79 4.68 -1.78 -9.97
CA LEU A 79 4.46 -0.52 -10.68
C LEU A 79 3.01 -0.01 -10.59
N HIS A 80 2.31 -0.32 -9.50
CA HIS A 80 0.90 0.05 -9.30
C HIS A 80 0.64 1.56 -9.45
N PRO A 81 1.50 2.47 -8.93
CA PRO A 81 1.31 3.92 -9.12
C PRO A 81 1.34 4.37 -10.59
N LEU A 82 1.95 3.57 -11.49
CA LEU A 82 2.13 3.90 -12.91
C LEU A 82 1.10 3.20 -13.82
N ARG A 83 0.28 2.30 -13.28
CA ARG A 83 -0.60 1.41 -14.05
C ARG A 83 -2.09 1.76 -13.97
N ARG A 84 -2.46 2.80 -13.21
CA ARG A 84 -3.86 3.22 -13.05
C ARG A 84 -4.57 3.55 -14.36
N LYS A 85 -3.88 4.14 -15.35
CA LYS A 85 -4.41 4.42 -16.71
C LYS A 85 -5.79 5.10 -16.73
N GLY A 86 -6.02 6.07 -15.84
CA GLY A 86 -7.28 6.83 -15.78
C GLY A 86 -8.43 6.16 -15.02
N ARG A 87 -8.25 4.92 -14.52
CA ARG A 87 -9.19 4.26 -13.60
C ARG A 87 -9.43 5.09 -12.34
N ASN A 88 -10.58 4.89 -11.68
CA ASN A 88 -10.88 5.51 -10.40
C ASN A 88 -9.74 5.20 -9.40
N GLN A 89 -9.30 6.22 -8.65
CA GLN A 89 -8.18 6.05 -7.72
C GLN A 89 -8.52 5.10 -6.58
N HIS A 90 -9.71 5.24 -5.98
CA HIS A 90 -10.13 4.40 -4.87
C HIS A 90 -10.19 2.93 -5.29
N ASP A 91 -10.91 2.64 -6.38
CA ASP A 91 -11.05 1.27 -6.88
C ASP A 91 -9.70 0.68 -7.29
N TRP A 92 -8.82 1.49 -7.90
CA TRP A 92 -7.49 1.07 -8.27
C TRP A 92 -6.63 0.72 -7.04
N ASP A 93 -6.67 1.54 -6.00
CA ASP A 93 -5.92 1.30 -4.77
C ASP A 93 -6.41 -0.01 -4.11
N VAL A 94 -7.73 -0.24 -4.05
CA VAL A 94 -8.33 -1.48 -3.52
C VAL A 94 -7.80 -2.71 -4.26
N VAL A 95 -7.89 -2.74 -5.59
CA VAL A 95 -7.47 -3.93 -6.36
C VAL A 95 -5.97 -4.15 -6.37
N CYS A 96 -5.18 -3.08 -6.19
CA CYS A 96 -3.74 -3.18 -6.01
C CYS A 96 -3.39 -3.89 -4.71
N ASP A 97 -4.10 -3.57 -3.62
CA ASP A 97 -3.92 -4.21 -2.32
C ASP A 97 -4.28 -5.70 -2.38
N LEU A 98 -5.42 -6.04 -3.01
CA LEU A 98 -5.84 -7.43 -3.23
C LEU A 98 -4.78 -8.27 -3.96
N ALA A 99 -4.06 -7.66 -4.91
CA ALA A 99 -3.03 -8.34 -5.68
C ALA A 99 -1.76 -8.68 -4.89
N ILE A 100 -1.47 -7.99 -3.78
CA ILE A 100 -0.18 -8.13 -3.07
C ILE A 100 -0.31 -8.64 -1.63
N ASN A 101 -1.43 -8.35 -0.97
CA ASN A 101 -1.65 -8.65 0.44
C ASN A 101 -1.62 -10.14 0.79
N PRO A 102 -2.13 -11.07 -0.05
CA PRO A 102 -2.06 -12.51 0.26
C PRO A 102 -0.63 -13.03 0.52
N GLY A 103 0.38 -12.37 -0.05
CA GLY A 103 1.79 -12.72 0.13
C GLY A 103 2.51 -11.99 1.26
N ILE A 104 1.81 -11.35 2.21
CA ILE A 104 2.40 -10.54 3.29
C ILE A 104 1.82 -10.99 4.63
N ALA A 105 2.69 -11.48 5.51
CA ALA A 105 2.31 -11.83 6.88
C ALA A 105 2.25 -10.58 7.78
N ASP A 106 1.48 -10.66 8.87
CA ASP A 106 1.40 -9.63 9.91
C ASP A 106 0.85 -8.27 9.45
N LEU A 107 0.09 -8.24 8.35
CA LEU A 107 -0.68 -7.06 7.99
C LEU A 107 -1.70 -6.71 9.09
N PRO A 108 -2.11 -5.43 9.22
CA PRO A 108 -3.24 -5.05 10.06
C PRO A 108 -4.51 -5.89 9.78
N ASP A 109 -5.35 -6.08 10.79
CA ASP A 109 -6.54 -6.93 10.71
C ASP A 109 -7.56 -6.46 9.66
N ASP A 110 -7.53 -5.17 9.32
CA ASP A 110 -8.37 -4.52 8.31
C ASP A 110 -7.77 -4.54 6.90
N ALA A 111 -6.65 -5.25 6.68
CA ALA A 111 -6.04 -5.37 5.37
C ALA A 111 -6.94 -6.11 4.37
N LEU A 112 -6.97 -5.59 3.14
CA LEU A 112 -7.80 -6.13 2.06
C LEU A 112 -7.26 -7.47 1.55
N LEU A 113 -8.12 -8.48 1.47
CA LEU A 113 -7.83 -9.82 0.98
C LEU A 113 -8.86 -10.25 -0.06
N PRO A 114 -8.47 -11.01 -1.11
CA PRO A 114 -9.38 -11.46 -2.17
C PRO A 114 -10.61 -12.24 -1.66
N SER A 115 -10.46 -12.97 -0.56
CA SER A 115 -11.54 -13.72 0.08
C SER A 115 -12.69 -12.83 0.58
N GLN A 116 -12.44 -11.56 0.89
CA GLN A 116 -13.48 -10.60 1.28
C GLN A 116 -14.36 -10.16 0.11
N TYR A 117 -13.95 -10.47 -1.13
CA TYR A 117 -14.61 -10.08 -2.38
C TYR A 117 -15.01 -11.29 -3.25
N ASP A 118 -15.06 -12.50 -2.68
CA ASP A 118 -15.33 -13.75 -3.41
C ASP A 118 -14.47 -13.92 -4.67
N ALA A 119 -13.19 -13.50 -4.57
CA ALA A 119 -12.23 -13.54 -5.66
C ALA A 119 -11.07 -14.50 -5.34
N PRO A 120 -10.54 -15.22 -6.33
CA PRO A 120 -9.36 -16.07 -6.12
C PRO A 120 -8.13 -15.22 -5.84
N GLU A 121 -7.15 -15.79 -5.13
CA GLU A 121 -5.83 -15.18 -4.97
C GLU A 121 -4.99 -15.28 -6.25
N GLY A 122 -3.98 -14.40 -6.36
CA GLY A 122 -2.96 -14.49 -7.41
C GLY A 122 -3.29 -13.79 -8.72
N LEU A 123 -4.38 -13.03 -8.78
CA LEU A 123 -4.69 -12.20 -9.94
C LEU A 123 -3.86 -10.89 -9.92
N ALA A 124 -3.61 -10.34 -11.11
CA ALA A 124 -3.08 -8.99 -11.26
C ALA A 124 -4.12 -7.94 -10.87
N ALA A 125 -3.66 -6.73 -10.51
CA ALA A 125 -4.55 -5.62 -10.15
C ALA A 125 -5.59 -5.30 -11.24
N GLU A 126 -5.22 -5.38 -12.53
CA GLU A 126 -6.16 -5.18 -13.64
C GLU A 126 -7.19 -6.31 -13.74
N GLU A 127 -6.80 -7.55 -13.47
CA GLU A 127 -7.74 -8.68 -13.49
C GLU A 127 -8.75 -8.57 -12.34
N TYR A 128 -8.31 -8.13 -11.15
CA TYR A 128 -9.22 -7.75 -10.07
C TYR A 128 -10.10 -6.57 -10.47
N TYR A 129 -9.55 -5.54 -11.12
CA TYR A 129 -10.32 -4.37 -11.58
C TYR A 129 -11.43 -4.78 -12.53
N ASP A 130 -11.11 -5.56 -13.57
CA ASP A 130 -12.07 -5.99 -14.58
C ASP A 130 -13.16 -6.92 -13.98
N ARG A 131 -12.82 -7.65 -12.91
CA ARG A 131 -13.76 -8.53 -12.20
C ARG A 131 -14.68 -7.79 -11.25
N LEU A 132 -14.15 -6.83 -10.48
CA LEU A 132 -14.81 -6.24 -9.33
C LEU A 132 -15.40 -4.86 -9.60
N VAL A 133 -14.89 -4.14 -10.60
CA VAL A 133 -15.28 -2.76 -10.88
C VAL A 133 -16.16 -2.71 -12.13
N PRO A 134 -17.44 -2.30 -12.00
CA PRO A 134 -18.34 -2.26 -13.15
C PRO A 134 -17.87 -1.22 -14.19
N PRO A 135 -18.03 -1.49 -15.51
CA PRO A 135 -17.51 -0.63 -16.58
C PRO A 135 -18.13 0.79 -16.67
N PHE A 136 -19.21 1.07 -15.94
CA PHE A 136 -19.90 2.36 -15.94
C PHE A 136 -20.57 2.59 -14.58
N ASP A 137 -20.11 3.61 -13.86
CA ASP A 137 -20.88 4.27 -12.81
C ASP A 137 -21.37 5.62 -13.37
N SER A 138 -22.59 5.63 -13.89
CA SER A 138 -23.24 6.87 -14.34
C SER A 138 -23.77 7.62 -13.12
N GLY A 139 -22.86 8.34 -12.46
CA GLY A 139 -23.19 9.44 -11.55
C GLY A 139 -23.40 9.05 -10.10
N ASN A 140 -22.38 9.33 -9.28
CA ASN A 140 -22.42 10.52 -8.43
C ASN A 140 -20.99 11.05 -8.23
N LEU A 141 -20.84 12.36 -8.07
CA LEU A 141 -19.56 13.02 -7.77
C LEU A 141 -19.04 12.71 -6.35
N ASP A 142 -19.74 11.82 -5.63
CA ASP A 142 -19.38 11.31 -4.31
C ASP A 142 -19.40 9.77 -4.44
N GLY A 143 -18.26 9.15 -4.13
CA GLY A 143 -17.95 7.75 -4.44
C GLY A 143 -19.05 6.75 -4.10
N SER A 144 -19.13 5.69 -4.90
CA SER A 144 -20.13 4.63 -4.79
C SER A 144 -20.13 4.02 -3.40
N GLY A 145 -21.10 4.44 -2.59
CA GLY A 145 -21.48 3.78 -1.36
C GLY A 145 -21.99 2.39 -1.68
N TYR A 146 -21.32 1.39 -1.10
CA TYR A 146 -22.04 0.29 -0.49
C TYR A 146 -22.32 0.69 0.95
N GLY A 147 -23.60 0.94 1.25
CA GLY A 147 -24.08 1.00 2.63
C GLY A 147 -24.11 -0.38 3.28
#